data_AF-A0A1I7UBV6-F1
#
_entry.id   AF-A0A1I7UBV6-F1
#
_cell.length_a   1.000
_cell.length_b   1.000
_cell.length_c   1.000
_cell.angle_alpha   90.00
_cell.angle_beta   90.00
_cell.angle_gamma   90.00
#
_symmetry.space_group_name_H-M   'P 1'
#
loop_
_entity.id
_entity.type
_entity.pdbx_description
1 polymer ?
#
loop_
_entity_poly.entity_id
_entity_poly.type
_entity_poly.pdbx_seq_one_letter_code
_entity_poly.pdbx_strand_id
1 'polypeptide(L)'
;MIPNVQRCLLLQFICAIGLCITSHTVISLIIENIVATKYISRYESIGICVGLVCALVQMIISSVHLVSLFIGVEIEGVVMTYCIVERNSQLSIDIISAFLIFLIQILARVVLEYLFYKNNKLDKGKKTSTLSTRFQIRRNLEVIIILKTFLNISILFLGFHAFASMTIQNHKNDVTRPVYFALVEFNSFHPMLGVISIFSMHFMLKKSQRKVNQTTVIHVKSKWVGDPFDKR
;
A
#
# COMPACT_ATOMS: atom_id res chain seq x y z
N MET A 1 -29.33 4.39 -19.94
CA MET A 1 -28.72 5.73 -19.87
C MET A 1 -27.27 5.55 -20.28
N ILE A 2 -26.89 6.01 -21.48
CA ILE A 2 -25.55 5.76 -22.04
C ILE A 2 -24.55 6.57 -21.19
N PRO A 3 -23.57 5.94 -20.52
CA PRO A 3 -22.57 6.67 -19.76
C PRO A 3 -21.76 7.54 -20.72
N ASN A 4 -21.61 8.83 -20.39
CA ASN A 4 -20.74 9.71 -21.18
C ASN A 4 -19.30 9.18 -21.09
N VAL A 5 -18.72 8.81 -22.24
CA VAL A 5 -17.38 8.21 -22.37
C VAL A 5 -16.32 8.98 -21.58
N GLN A 6 -16.41 10.31 -21.56
CA GLN A 6 -15.50 11.18 -20.81
C GLN A 6 -15.54 10.96 -19.30
N ARG A 7 -16.74 10.73 -18.73
CA ARG A 7 -16.90 10.51 -17.28
C ARG A 7 -16.29 9.18 -16.86
N CYS A 8 -16.46 8.16 -17.71
CA CYS A 8 -15.88 6.86 -17.46
C CYS A 8 -14.35 6.89 -17.52
N LEU A 9 -13.78 7.50 -18.56
CA LEU A 9 -12.34 7.64 -18.72
C LEU A 9 -11.71 8.43 -17.55
N LEU A 10 -12.36 9.51 -17.11
CA LEU A 10 -11.91 10.30 -15.96
C LEU A 10 -11.93 9.47 -14.67
N LEU A 11 -12.99 8.70 -14.42
CA LEU A 11 -13.08 7.86 -13.22
C LEU A 11 -11.98 6.78 -13.22
N GLN A 12 -11.76 6.11 -14.35
CA GLN A 12 -10.69 5.13 -14.50
C GLN A 12 -9.31 5.73 -14.29
N PHE A 13 -9.07 6.93 -14.82
CA PHE A 13 -7.82 7.65 -14.63
C PHE A 13 -7.56 7.96 -13.15
N ILE A 14 -8.56 8.46 -12.43
CA ILE A 14 -8.45 8.75 -10.99
C ILE A 14 -8.19 7.45 -10.19
N CYS A 15 -8.90 6.37 -10.51
CA CYS A 15 -8.69 5.08 -9.85
C CYS A 15 -7.30 4.49 -10.14
N ALA A 16 -6.82 4.60 -11.38
CA ALA A 16 -5.48 4.16 -11.77
C ALA A 16 -4.38 4.94 -11.05
N ILE A 17 -4.53 6.27 -10.90
CA ILE A 17 -3.62 7.10 -10.10
C ILE A 17 -3.57 6.58 -8.66
N GLY A 18 -4.73 6.40 -8.02
CA GLY A 18 -4.82 5.94 -6.65
C GLY A 18 -4.13 4.58 -6.45
N LEU A 19 -4.37 3.64 -7.37
CA LEU A 19 -3.75 2.31 -7.33
C LEU A 19 -2.24 2.36 -7.53
N CYS A 20 -1.75 3.17 -8.48
CA CYS A 20 -0.32 3.32 -8.75
C CYS A 20 0.41 3.93 -7.54
N ILE A 21 -0.14 5.02 -7.00
CA ILE A 21 0.44 5.70 -5.83
C ILE A 21 0.48 4.74 -4.64
N THR A 22 -0.64 4.08 -4.32
CA THR A 22 -0.72 3.15 -3.17
C THR A 22 0.16 1.92 -3.33
N SER A 23 0.37 1.43 -4.55
CA SER A 23 1.25 0.29 -4.81
C SER A 23 2.73 0.67 -4.64
N HIS A 24 3.12 1.86 -5.10
CA HIS A 24 4.51 2.33 -4.99
C HIS A 24 4.86 2.89 -3.59
N THR A 25 3.90 3.45 -2.84
CA THR A 25 4.14 3.92 -1.46
C THR A 25 4.64 2.79 -0.56
N VAL A 26 4.16 1.56 -0.76
CA VAL A 26 4.57 0.41 0.03
C VAL A 26 6.07 0.15 -0.09
N ILE A 27 6.62 0.24 -1.30
CA ILE A 27 8.05 0.03 -1.57
C ILE A 27 8.87 1.12 -0.89
N SER A 28 8.44 2.39 -1.04
CA SER A 28 9.04 3.55 -0.39
C SER A 28 9.11 3.39 1.13
N LEU A 29 7.98 2.97 1.75
CA LEU A 29 7.90 2.72 3.19
C LEU A 29 8.81 1.56 3.62
N ILE A 30 8.95 0.50 2.83
CA ILE A 30 9.87 -0.60 3.17
C ILE A 30 11.31 -0.12 3.16
N ILE A 31 11.72 0.67 2.16
CA ILE A 31 13.07 1.25 2.09
C ILE A 31 13.32 2.13 3.31
N GLU A 32 12.37 2.98 3.68
CA GLU A 32 12.45 3.81 4.88
C GLU A 32 12.65 2.95 6.15
N ASN A 33 11.89 1.87 6.29
CA ASN A 33 12.01 0.95 7.42
C ASN A 33 13.36 0.19 7.43
N ILE A 34 13.93 -0.16 6.27
CA ILE A 34 15.28 -0.75 6.18
C ILE A 34 16.32 0.25 6.69
N VAL A 35 16.24 1.50 6.23
CA VAL A 35 17.18 2.57 6.62
C VAL A 35 17.03 2.86 8.11
N ALA A 36 15.81 2.97 8.62
CA ALA A 36 15.53 3.16 10.04
C ALA A 36 16.13 2.03 10.90
N THR A 37 15.98 0.77 10.48
CA THR A 37 16.56 -0.38 11.21
C THR A 37 18.08 -0.41 11.16
N LYS A 38 18.70 -0.04 10.02
CA LYS A 38 20.17 -0.07 9.87
C LYS A 38 20.86 1.10 10.56
N TYR A 39 20.25 2.28 10.53
CA TYR A 39 20.84 3.55 11.01
C TYR A 39 20.10 4.15 12.20
N ILE A 40 19.69 3.31 13.16
CA ILE A 40 18.89 3.72 14.33
C ILE A 40 19.43 4.96 15.07
N SER A 41 20.75 5.13 15.17
CA SER A 41 21.36 6.26 15.90
C SER A 41 21.44 7.57 15.10
N ARG A 42 21.39 7.51 13.76
CA ARG A 42 21.52 8.67 12.87
C ARG A 42 20.25 8.99 12.09
N TYR A 43 19.24 8.14 12.22
CA TYR A 43 17.98 8.31 11.52
C TYR A 43 17.24 9.59 11.92
N GLU A 44 17.40 10.07 13.15
CA GLU A 44 16.76 11.30 13.60
C GLU A 44 17.16 12.53 12.76
N SER A 45 18.41 12.58 12.29
CA SER A 45 18.88 13.67 11.41
C SER A 45 18.69 13.37 9.92
N ILE A 46 18.72 12.10 9.50
CA ILE A 46 18.71 11.72 8.08
C ILE A 46 17.31 11.33 7.57
N GLY A 47 16.39 10.98 8.47
CA GLY A 47 15.09 10.38 8.13
C GLY A 47 14.21 11.26 7.25
N ILE A 48 14.20 12.57 7.48
CA ILE A 48 13.43 13.52 6.66
C ILE A 48 13.94 13.54 5.21
N CYS A 49 15.26 13.57 5.03
CA CYS A 49 15.88 13.58 3.70
C CYS A 49 15.58 12.28 2.95
N VAL A 50 15.70 11.13 3.63
CA VAL A 50 15.39 9.82 3.04
C VAL A 50 13.92 9.73 2.65
N GLY A 51 13.00 10.16 3.52
CA GLY A 51 11.57 10.17 3.20
C GLY A 51 11.23 11.06 1.99
N LEU A 52 11.83 12.26 1.91
CA LEU A 52 11.62 13.17 0.78
C LEU A 52 12.13 12.58 -0.54
N VAL A 53 13.34 12.02 -0.54
CA VAL A 53 13.93 11.37 -1.73
C VAL A 53 13.06 10.19 -2.18
N CYS A 54 12.64 9.34 -1.24
CA CYS A 54 11.76 8.21 -1.57
C CYS A 54 10.41 8.68 -2.13
N ALA A 55 9.81 9.74 -1.58
CA ALA A 55 8.56 10.30 -2.09
C ALA A 55 8.70 10.86 -3.52
N LEU A 56 9.80 11.58 -3.82
CA LEU A 56 10.06 12.10 -5.16
C LEU A 56 10.25 10.98 -6.19
N VAL A 57 11.07 9.98 -5.85
CA VAL A 57 11.28 8.80 -6.71
C VAL A 57 9.97 8.06 -6.95
N GLN A 58 9.15 7.90 -5.91
CA GLN A 58 7.84 7.26 -6.01
C GLN A 58 6.89 8.02 -6.96
N MET A 59 6.88 9.35 -6.91
CA MET A 59 6.05 10.16 -7.82
C MET A 59 6.48 9.96 -9.27
N ILE A 60 7.79 9.98 -9.55
CA ILE A 60 8.34 9.76 -10.90
C ILE A 60 7.94 8.38 -11.44
N ILE A 61 8.17 7.32 -10.64
CA ILE A 61 7.82 5.95 -11.05
C ILE A 61 6.31 5.82 -11.29
N SER A 62 5.49 6.42 -10.43
CA SER A 62 4.03 6.40 -10.57
C SER A 62 3.57 7.13 -11.84
N SER A 63 4.19 8.27 -12.17
CA SER A 63 3.89 9.01 -13.40
C SER A 63 4.28 8.20 -14.65
N VAL A 64 5.45 7.55 -14.66
CA VAL A 64 5.88 6.71 -15.80
C VAL A 64 4.95 5.51 -15.98
N HIS A 65 4.54 4.87 -14.87
CA HIS A 65 3.59 3.76 -14.90
C HIS A 65 2.24 4.21 -15.45
N LEU A 66 1.72 5.35 -14.97
CA LEU A 66 0.46 5.91 -15.43
C LEU A 66 0.50 6.27 -16.91
N VAL A 67 1.58 6.91 -17.38
CA VAL A 67 1.75 7.22 -18.80
C VAL A 67 1.78 5.94 -19.64
N SER A 68 2.48 4.91 -19.19
CA SER A 68 2.50 3.60 -19.86
C SER A 68 1.11 2.94 -19.95
N LEU A 69 0.24 3.15 -18.96
CA LEU A 69 -1.14 2.65 -18.95
C LEU A 69 -2.06 3.42 -19.92
N PHE A 70 -1.76 4.68 -20.26
CA PHE A 70 -2.65 5.54 -21.06
C PHE A 70 -2.11 5.89 -22.46
N ILE A 71 -0.84 5.63 -22.76
CA ILE A 71 -0.32 5.65 -24.14
C ILE A 71 -1.17 4.67 -24.96
N GLY A 72 -1.69 5.07 -26.13
CA GLY A 72 -2.41 4.17 -27.05
C GLY A 72 -3.93 4.04 -26.82
N VAL A 73 -4.54 4.87 -26.00
CA VAL A 73 -6.01 4.99 -25.97
C VAL A 73 -6.48 5.78 -27.19
N GLU A 74 -7.00 5.10 -28.21
CA GLU A 74 -7.71 5.74 -29.32
C GLU A 74 -9.15 6.06 -28.88
N ILE A 75 -9.53 7.34 -28.97
CA ILE A 75 -10.84 7.85 -28.51
C ILE A 75 -11.80 8.09 -29.70
N GLU A 76 -11.33 7.97 -30.93
CA GLU A 76 -12.12 8.31 -32.11
C GLU A 76 -12.92 7.10 -32.66
N GLY A 77 -14.24 7.28 -32.77
CA GLY A 77 -15.11 6.45 -33.63
C GLY A 77 -15.75 5.20 -33.02
N VAL A 78 -15.44 4.83 -31.77
CA VAL A 78 -16.00 3.60 -31.15
C VAL A 78 -17.12 3.93 -30.16
N VAL A 79 -18.33 3.43 -30.43
CA VAL A 79 -19.46 3.46 -29.48
C VAL A 79 -19.14 2.50 -28.34
N MET A 80 -18.66 3.03 -27.20
CA MET A 80 -18.36 2.23 -26.02
C MET A 80 -19.63 1.90 -25.24
N THR A 81 -20.07 0.64 -25.32
CA THR A 81 -21.13 0.08 -24.46
C THR A 81 -20.66 -0.19 -23.03
N TYR A 82 -19.35 -0.32 -22.83
CA TYR A 82 -18.71 -0.59 -21.55
C TYR A 82 -17.65 0.46 -21.26
N CYS A 83 -17.29 0.56 -19.99
CA CYS A 83 -16.30 1.52 -19.53
C CYS A 83 -14.85 1.18 -19.97
N ILE A 84 -14.63 0.06 -20.66
CA ILE A 84 -13.30 -0.45 -21.00
C ILE A 84 -13.04 -0.30 -22.49
N VAL A 85 -11.88 0.28 -22.82
CA VAL A 85 -11.38 0.38 -24.21
C VAL A 85 -10.81 -0.98 -24.63
N GLU A 86 -11.29 -1.54 -25.76
CA GLU A 86 -10.67 -2.72 -26.37
C GLU A 86 -9.26 -2.35 -26.88
N ARG A 87 -8.22 -2.91 -26.26
CA ARG A 87 -6.82 -2.68 -26.67
C ARG A 87 -6.17 -3.99 -27.08
N ASN A 88 -5.92 -4.17 -28.37
CA ASN A 88 -5.45 -5.43 -28.95
C ASN A 88 -4.03 -5.87 -28.50
N SER A 89 -3.20 -4.97 -27.96
CA SER A 89 -1.81 -5.26 -27.57
C SER A 89 -1.45 -4.91 -26.12
N GLN A 90 -2.24 -4.06 -25.44
CA GLN A 90 -1.91 -3.53 -24.11
C GLN A 90 -2.48 -4.33 -22.95
N LEU A 91 -3.47 -5.19 -23.20
CA LEU A 91 -3.99 -6.09 -22.16
C LEU A 91 -2.85 -6.92 -21.55
N SER A 92 -1.95 -7.42 -22.41
CA SER A 92 -0.76 -8.19 -21.99
C SER A 92 0.18 -7.39 -21.08
N ILE A 93 0.35 -6.09 -21.32
CA ILE A 93 1.23 -5.22 -20.50
C ILE A 93 0.63 -5.03 -19.11
N ASP A 94 -0.69 -4.83 -19.00
CA ASP A 94 -1.38 -4.67 -17.72
C ASP A 94 -1.31 -5.95 -16.87
N ILE A 95 -1.49 -7.12 -17.49
CA ILE A 95 -1.38 -8.42 -16.81
C ILE A 95 0.06 -8.68 -16.34
N ILE A 96 1.06 -8.41 -17.19
CA ILE A 96 2.48 -8.54 -16.84
C ILE A 96 2.82 -7.59 -15.68
N SER A 97 2.33 -6.35 -15.74
CA SER A 97 2.52 -5.36 -14.68
C SER A 97 1.87 -5.80 -13.36
N ALA A 98 0.63 -6.29 -13.39
CA ALA A 98 -0.06 -6.79 -12.21
C ALA A 98 0.65 -7.99 -11.58
N PHE A 99 1.14 -8.93 -12.40
CA PHE A 99 1.91 -10.07 -11.92
C PHE A 99 3.26 -9.65 -11.33
N LEU A 100 3.94 -8.70 -11.96
CA LEU A 100 5.19 -8.14 -11.44
C LEU A 100 4.98 -7.45 -10.08
N ILE A 101 3.93 -6.63 -9.96
CA ILE A 101 3.54 -6.00 -8.70
C ILE A 101 3.26 -7.08 -7.65
N PHE A 102 2.50 -8.11 -7.98
CA PHE A 102 2.21 -9.22 -7.07
C PHE A 102 3.49 -9.91 -6.55
N LEU A 103 4.46 -10.20 -7.42
CA LEU A 103 5.75 -10.76 -7.01
C LEU A 103 6.53 -9.81 -6.10
N ILE A 104 6.55 -8.51 -6.42
CA ILE A 104 7.19 -7.49 -5.59
C ILE A 104 6.55 -7.43 -4.20
N GLN A 105 5.22 -7.52 -4.10
CA GLN A 105 4.51 -7.53 -2.81
C GLN A 105 4.88 -8.76 -1.95
N ILE A 106 5.06 -9.93 -2.57
CA ILE A 106 5.54 -11.14 -1.87
C ILE A 106 6.97 -10.94 -1.34
N LEU A 107 7.88 -10.44 -2.18
CA LEU A 107 9.25 -10.15 -1.76
C LEU A 107 9.29 -9.12 -0.63
N ALA A 108 8.49 -8.06 -0.74
CA ALA A 108 8.28 -7.06 0.30
C ALA A 108 7.83 -7.69 1.63
N ARG A 109 6.92 -8.66 1.57
CA ARG A 109 6.42 -9.37 2.77
C ARG A 109 7.51 -10.17 3.48
N VAL A 110 8.39 -10.82 2.72
CA VAL A 110 9.55 -11.56 3.25
C VAL A 110 10.55 -10.61 3.90
N VAL A 111 10.86 -9.49 3.22
CA VAL A 111 11.76 -8.45 3.76
C VAL A 111 11.23 -7.87 5.06
N LEU A 112 9.93 -7.57 5.16
CA LEU A 112 9.32 -7.08 6.39
C LEU A 112 9.34 -8.11 7.52
N GLU A 113 9.25 -9.41 7.23
CA GLU A 113 9.40 -10.46 8.25
C GLU A 113 10.82 -10.48 8.81
N TYR A 114 11.82 -10.39 7.93
CA TYR A 114 13.21 -10.29 8.33
C TYR A 114 13.47 -9.04 9.18
N LEU A 115 12.95 -7.87 8.76
CA LEU A 115 13.07 -6.62 9.52
C LEU A 115 12.37 -6.72 10.87
N PHE A 116 11.21 -7.37 10.94
CA PHE A 116 10.50 -7.60 12.20
C PHE A 116 11.36 -8.40 13.18
N TYR A 117 11.94 -9.51 12.73
CA TYR A 117 12.84 -10.32 13.53
C TYR A 117 14.05 -9.52 14.03
N LYS A 118 14.69 -8.76 13.14
CA LYS A 118 15.87 -7.94 13.47
C LYS A 118 15.54 -6.85 14.48
N ASN A 119 14.45 -6.10 14.29
CA ASN A 119 14.03 -5.06 15.24
C ASN A 119 13.63 -5.65 16.59
N ASN A 120 12.98 -6.80 16.63
CA ASN A 120 12.60 -7.48 17.87
C ASN A 120 13.84 -7.94 18.66
N LYS A 121 14.88 -8.43 17.96
CA LYS A 121 16.17 -8.75 18.59
C LYS A 121 16.84 -7.50 19.18
N LEU A 122 16.78 -6.37 18.47
CA LEU A 122 17.30 -5.09 18.95
C LEU A 122 16.54 -4.55 20.17
N ASP A 123 15.21 -4.68 20.20
CA ASP A 123 14.36 -4.28 21.32
C ASP A 123 14.73 -5.05 22.60
N LYS A 124 14.90 -6.38 22.49
CA LYS A 124 15.30 -7.25 23.61
C LYS A 124 16.73 -6.96 24.11
N GLY A 125 17.65 -6.60 23.21
CA GLY A 125 19.06 -6.35 23.54
C GLY A 125 19.34 -4.97 24.14
N LYS A 126 18.50 -3.96 23.87
CA LYS A 126 18.77 -2.54 24.22
C LYS A 126 18.16 -2.09 25.55
N LYS A 127 18.27 -2.93 26.59
CA LYS A 127 17.85 -2.63 27.97
C LYS A 127 18.67 -1.54 28.68
N THR A 128 19.66 -0.93 28.03
CA THR A 128 20.44 0.22 28.56
C THR A 128 20.55 1.42 27.60
N SER A 129 19.90 1.39 26.42
CA SER A 129 19.98 2.49 25.44
C SER A 129 19.13 3.72 25.81
N THR A 130 19.43 4.85 25.17
CA THR A 130 18.70 6.12 25.34
C THR A 130 17.20 5.95 25.09
N LEU A 131 16.38 6.75 25.78
CA LEU A 131 14.93 6.72 25.68
C LEU A 131 14.44 6.95 24.24
N SER A 132 15.10 7.87 23.51
CA SER A 132 14.81 8.16 22.09
C SER A 132 14.99 6.93 21.20
N THR A 133 16.11 6.21 21.36
CA THR A 133 16.41 5.00 20.58
C THR A 133 15.36 3.91 20.78
N ARG A 134 14.90 3.72 22.02
CA ARG A 134 13.86 2.74 22.34
C ARG A 134 12.51 3.10 21.76
N PHE A 135 12.13 4.38 21.91
CA PHE A 135 10.89 4.89 21.34
C PHE A 135 10.87 4.67 19.82
N GLN A 136 12.00 4.94 19.16
CA GLN A 136 12.13 4.75 17.72
C GLN A 136 12.04 3.27 17.31
N ILE A 137 12.72 2.35 18.00
CA ILE A 137 12.61 0.90 17.74
C ILE A 137 11.17 0.43 17.90
N ARG A 138 10.48 0.87 18.96
CA ARG A 138 9.09 0.50 19.24
C ARG A 138 8.16 1.00 18.15
N ARG A 139 8.31 2.26 17.75
CA ARG A 139 7.53 2.86 16.66
C ARG A 139 7.78 2.13 15.34
N ASN A 140 9.03 1.78 15.04
CA ASN A 140 9.39 1.01 13.84
C ASN A 140 8.74 -0.37 13.84
N LEU A 141 8.72 -1.08 14.98
CA LEU A 141 8.03 -2.36 15.11
C LEU A 141 6.52 -2.24 14.88
N GLU A 142 5.87 -1.21 15.41
CA GLU A 142 4.45 -0.98 15.18
C GLU A 142 4.16 -0.69 13.70
N VAL A 143 4.96 0.15 13.05
CA VAL A 143 4.84 0.44 11.62
C VAL A 143 5.03 -0.82 10.78
N ILE A 144 6.03 -1.66 11.07
CA ILE A 144 6.24 -2.95 10.39
C ILE A 144 5.02 -3.87 10.54
N ILE A 145 4.39 -3.93 11.72
CA ILE A 145 3.17 -4.74 11.91
C ILE A 145 2.03 -4.24 11.02
N ILE A 146 1.82 -2.92 10.96
CA ILE A 146 0.78 -2.32 10.12
C ILE A 146 1.05 -2.63 8.64
N LEU A 147 2.28 -2.44 8.18
CA LEU A 147 2.70 -2.72 6.81
C LEU A 147 2.54 -4.22 6.46
N LYS A 148 2.87 -5.14 7.36
CA LYS A 148 2.66 -6.58 7.16
C LYS A 148 1.18 -6.92 6.96
N THR A 149 0.29 -6.33 7.77
CA THR A 149 -1.16 -6.53 7.62
C THR A 149 -1.67 -5.98 6.30
N PHE A 150 -1.22 -4.77 5.93
CA PHE A 150 -1.56 -4.16 4.65
C PHE A 150 -1.12 -5.06 3.48
N LEU A 151 0.15 -5.49 3.47
CA LEU A 151 0.69 -6.37 2.43
C LEU A 151 -0.08 -7.67 2.30
N ASN A 152 -0.46 -8.30 3.42
CA ASN A 152 -1.24 -9.53 3.37
C ASN A 152 -2.58 -9.32 2.66
N ILE A 153 -3.29 -8.21 2.95
CA ILE A 153 -4.56 -7.88 2.29
C ILE A 153 -4.32 -7.59 0.81
N SER A 154 -3.29 -6.81 0.48
CA SER A 154 -2.93 -6.48 -0.90
C SER A 154 -2.58 -7.73 -1.71
N ILE A 155 -1.77 -8.65 -1.18
CA ILE A 155 -1.41 -9.92 -1.83
C ILE A 155 -2.65 -10.76 -2.09
N LEU A 156 -3.57 -10.87 -1.12
CA LEU A 156 -4.80 -11.64 -1.26
C LEU A 156 -5.66 -11.10 -2.40
N PHE A 157 -5.83 -9.78 -2.45
CA PHE A 157 -6.60 -9.14 -3.51
C PHE A 157 -5.91 -9.22 -4.88
N LEU A 158 -4.62 -8.86 -4.96
CA LEU A 158 -3.85 -8.92 -6.22
C LEU A 158 -3.79 -10.35 -6.76
N GLY A 159 -3.67 -11.34 -5.88
CA GLY A 159 -3.73 -12.75 -6.23
C GLY A 159 -5.09 -13.15 -6.81
N PHE A 160 -6.18 -12.74 -6.17
CA PHE A 160 -7.53 -12.98 -6.70
C PHE A 160 -7.74 -12.30 -8.06
N HIS A 161 -7.33 -11.04 -8.19
CA HIS A 161 -7.41 -10.27 -9.43
C HIS A 161 -6.61 -10.93 -10.56
N ALA A 162 -5.35 -11.32 -10.29
CA ALA A 162 -4.49 -11.98 -11.28
C ALA A 162 -5.07 -13.33 -11.71
N PHE A 163 -5.56 -14.13 -10.76
CA PHE A 163 -6.19 -15.42 -11.03
C PHE A 163 -7.45 -15.28 -11.90
N ALA A 164 -8.32 -14.32 -11.58
CA ALA A 164 -9.50 -14.01 -12.37
C ALA A 164 -9.12 -13.50 -13.78
N SER A 165 -8.12 -12.62 -13.90
CA SER A 165 -7.61 -12.16 -15.21
C SER A 165 -7.06 -13.29 -16.08
N MET A 166 -6.36 -14.27 -15.49
CA MET A 166 -5.89 -15.45 -16.22
C MET A 166 -7.06 -16.32 -16.69
N THR A 167 -8.05 -16.54 -15.81
CA THR A 167 -9.23 -17.35 -16.14
C THR A 167 -10.04 -16.73 -17.28
N ILE A 168 -10.25 -15.42 -17.26
CA ILE A 168 -10.97 -14.66 -18.29
C ILE A 168 -10.24 -14.72 -19.63
N GLN A 169 -8.90 -14.66 -19.64
CA GLN A 169 -8.14 -14.78 -20.88
C GLN A 169 -8.17 -16.17 -21.49
N ASN A 170 -8.05 -17.21 -20.66
CA ASN A 170 -8.07 -18.59 -21.14
C ASN A 170 -9.41 -18.93 -21.82
N HIS A 171 -10.51 -18.32 -21.37
CA HIS A 171 -11.85 -18.49 -21.95
C HIS A 171 -12.24 -17.36 -22.92
N LYS A 172 -11.29 -16.52 -23.36
CA LYS A 172 -11.59 -15.39 -24.25
C LYS A 172 -12.32 -15.81 -25.53
N ASN A 173 -11.96 -16.98 -26.07
CA ASN A 173 -12.53 -17.49 -27.32
C ASN A 173 -13.89 -18.20 -27.12
N ASP A 174 -14.20 -18.61 -25.89
CA ASP A 174 -15.42 -19.35 -25.56
C ASP A 174 -16.60 -18.44 -25.21
N VAL A 175 -16.31 -17.15 -24.96
CA VAL A 175 -17.26 -16.19 -24.41
C VAL A 175 -17.57 -15.11 -25.45
N THR A 176 -18.84 -14.70 -25.56
CA THR A 176 -19.24 -13.61 -26.45
C THR A 176 -18.57 -12.30 -26.02
N ARG A 177 -18.14 -11.47 -26.99
CA ARG A 177 -17.50 -10.17 -26.72
C ARG A 177 -18.15 -9.32 -25.62
N PRO A 178 -19.50 -9.12 -25.56
CA PRO A 178 -20.10 -8.32 -24.50
C PRO A 178 -19.95 -8.94 -23.11
N VAL A 179 -20.02 -10.27 -23.00
CA VAL A 179 -19.83 -10.98 -21.72
C VAL A 179 -18.36 -10.93 -21.30
N TYR A 180 -17.42 -11.01 -22.25
CA TYR A 180 -16.00 -10.82 -21.98
C TYR A 180 -15.72 -9.44 -21.38
N PHE A 181 -16.22 -8.36 -21.98
CA PHE A 181 -16.02 -7.01 -21.45
C PHE A 181 -16.66 -6.81 -20.08
N ALA A 182 -17.86 -7.38 -19.84
CA ALA A 182 -18.51 -7.33 -18.54
C ALA A 182 -17.69 -8.07 -17.46
N LEU A 183 -17.08 -9.21 -17.80
CA LEU A 183 -16.22 -9.97 -16.88
C LEU A 183 -14.91 -9.22 -16.56
N VAL A 184 -14.31 -8.56 -17.55
CA VAL A 184 -13.13 -7.72 -17.31
C VAL A 184 -13.49 -6.53 -16.42
N GLU A 185 -14.63 -5.87 -16.66
CA GLU A 185 -15.11 -4.75 -15.83
C GLU A 185 -15.40 -5.18 -14.39
N PHE A 186 -16.01 -6.35 -14.22
CA PHE A 186 -16.22 -6.96 -12.92
C PHE A 186 -14.90 -7.36 -12.25
N ASN A 187 -13.86 -7.74 -13.01
CA ASN A 187 -12.57 -8.04 -12.39
C ASN A 187 -11.82 -6.76 -11.96
N SER A 188 -11.99 -5.67 -12.70
CA SER A 188 -11.32 -4.38 -12.47
C SER A 188 -11.87 -3.57 -11.28
N PHE A 189 -12.34 -4.21 -10.19
CA PHE A 189 -12.73 -3.56 -8.93
C PHE A 189 -11.54 -2.95 -8.14
N HIS A 190 -10.58 -2.31 -8.81
CA HIS A 190 -9.53 -1.51 -8.20
C HIS A 190 -10.01 -0.46 -7.17
N PRO A 191 -11.20 0.17 -7.30
CA PRO A 191 -11.71 1.10 -6.29
C PRO A 191 -11.96 0.42 -4.93
N MET A 192 -12.34 -0.86 -4.90
CA MET A 192 -12.56 -1.61 -3.67
C MET A 192 -11.26 -1.77 -2.88
N LEU A 193 -10.13 -2.01 -3.56
CA LEU A 193 -8.81 -2.01 -2.93
C LEU A 193 -8.47 -0.68 -2.26
N GLY A 194 -8.71 0.43 -2.95
CA GLY A 194 -8.44 1.76 -2.41
C GLY A 194 -9.23 2.01 -1.13
N VAL A 195 -10.52 1.67 -1.12
CA VAL A 195 -11.38 1.83 0.06
C VAL A 195 -10.93 0.90 1.20
N ILE A 196 -10.76 -0.40 0.93
CA ILE A 196 -10.36 -1.39 1.95
C ILE A 196 -9.01 -1.02 2.56
N SER A 197 -8.06 -0.58 1.75
CA SER A 197 -6.72 -0.22 2.20
C SER A 197 -6.73 1.02 3.12
N ILE A 198 -7.48 2.06 2.77
CA ILE A 198 -7.66 3.26 3.62
C ILE A 198 -8.33 2.89 4.95
N PHE A 199 -9.42 2.12 4.91
CA PHE A 199 -10.12 1.68 6.13
C PHE A 199 -9.23 0.82 7.02
N SER A 200 -8.49 -0.12 6.43
CA SER A 200 -7.55 -0.99 7.15
C SER A 200 -6.45 -0.16 7.82
N MET A 201 -5.84 0.78 7.08
CA MET A 201 -4.80 1.65 7.63
C MET A 201 -5.35 2.56 8.73
N HIS A 202 -6.53 3.16 8.56
CA HIS A 202 -7.17 3.98 9.57
C HIS A 202 -7.45 3.20 10.86
N PHE A 203 -8.03 2.00 10.74
CA PHE A 203 -8.33 1.16 11.90
C PHE A 203 -7.07 0.74 12.64
N MET A 204 -6.02 0.38 11.91
CA MET A 204 -4.73 -0.03 12.47
C MET A 204 -4.00 1.13 13.15
N LEU A 205 -4.01 2.33 12.57
CA LEU A 205 -3.47 3.55 13.18
C LEU A 205 -4.21 3.90 14.46
N LYS A 206 -5.55 3.89 14.44
CA LYS A 206 -6.38 4.16 15.62
C LYS A 206 -6.14 3.13 16.73
N LYS A 207 -5.94 1.86 16.37
CA LYS A 207 -5.60 0.79 17.31
C LYS A 207 -4.21 0.98 17.93
N SER A 208 -3.20 1.41 17.16
CA SER A 208 -1.86 1.74 17.67
C SER A 208 -1.93 2.94 18.61
N GLN A 209 -2.57 4.04 18.22
CA GLN A 209 -2.74 5.23 19.06
C GLN A 209 -3.43 4.93 20.40
N ARG A 210 -4.47 4.09 20.40
CA ARG A 210 -5.14 3.64 21.63
C ARG A 210 -4.20 2.88 22.56
N LYS A 211 -3.35 1.99 22.03
CA LYS A 211 -2.37 1.24 22.83
C LYS A 211 -1.32 2.17 23.45
N VAL A 212 -0.84 3.15 22.69
CA VAL A 212 0.11 4.16 23.20
C VAL A 212 -0.53 4.96 24.33
N ASN A 213 -1.74 5.50 24.12
CA ASN A 213 -2.45 6.27 25.15
C ASN A 213 -2.71 5.46 26.42
N GLN A 214 -3.14 4.20 26.29
CA GLN A 214 -3.34 3.32 27.45
C GLN A 214 -2.03 3.05 28.21
N THR A 215 -0.94 2.78 27.49
CA THR A 215 0.38 2.54 28.10
C THR A 215 0.88 3.78 28.84
N THR A 216 0.70 4.97 28.26
CA THR A 216 1.06 6.24 28.90
C THR A 216 0.21 6.50 30.14
N VAL A 217 -1.10 6.30 30.09
CA VAL A 217 -2.00 6.47 31.24
C VAL A 217 -1.63 5.52 32.37
N ILE A 218 -1.33 4.26 32.06
CA ILE A 218 -0.87 3.28 33.06
C ILE A 218 0.48 3.70 33.66
N HIS A 219 1.42 4.16 32.84
CA HIS A 219 2.74 4.56 33.32
C HIS A 219 2.68 5.82 34.20
N VAL A 220 1.88 6.82 33.80
CA VAL A 220 1.59 8.01 34.61
C VAL A 220 0.94 7.60 35.93
N LYS A 221 -0.13 6.80 35.92
CA LYS A 221 -0.78 6.33 37.16
C LYS A 221 0.16 5.51 38.07
N SER A 222 1.05 4.71 37.50
CA SER A 222 2.02 3.91 38.27
C SER A 222 3.15 4.73 38.89
N LYS A 223 3.49 5.90 38.32
CA LYS A 223 4.48 6.85 38.86
C LYS A 223 3.87 7.91 39.77
N TRP A 224 2.58 8.20 39.62
CA TRP A 224 1.82 9.16 40.42
C TRP A 224 1.23 8.54 41.70
N VAL A 225 1.97 7.62 42.34
CA VAL A 225 1.72 7.21 43.73
C VAL A 225 2.56 8.13 44.64
N GLY A 226 2.26 9.42 44.61
CA GLY A 226 2.89 10.44 45.43
C GLY A 226 1.83 11.48 45.78
N ASP A 227 1.76 11.80 47.07
CA ASP A 227 0.62 12.35 47.82
C ASP A 227 -0.22 13.45 47.15
N PRO A 228 -1.53 13.53 47.49
CA PRO A 228 -2.32 14.71 47.16
C PRO A 228 -1.65 15.93 47.78
N PHE A 229 -1.41 16.96 46.97
CA PHE A 229 -0.93 18.27 47.41
C PHE A 229 -1.67 18.69 48.68
N ASP A 230 -0.96 18.67 49.81
CA ASP A 230 -1.36 19.31 51.07
C ASP A 230 -1.39 20.82 50.82
N LYS A 231 -2.52 21.30 50.30
CA LYS A 231 -3.48 22.10 51.06
C LYS A 231 -2.96 22.94 52.25
N ARG A 232 -1.78 23.55 52.23
CA ARG A 232 -1.41 24.61 53.18
C ARG A 232 -1.10 25.92 52.48
#